data_AF-A0A565C6M2-F1
#
_entry.id   AF-A0A565C6M2-F1
#
_cell.length_a   1.000
_cell.length_b   1.000
_cell.length_c   1.000
_cell.angle_alpha   90.00
_cell.angle_beta   90.00
_cell.angle_gamma   90.00
#
_symmetry.space_group_name_H-M   'P 1'
#
loop_
_entity.id
_entity.type
_entity.pdbx_description
1 polymer ?
#
loop_
_entity_poly.entity_id
_entity_poly.type
_entity_poly.pdbx_seq_one_letter_code
_entity_poly.pdbx_strand_id
1 'polypeptide(L)'
;MACPYSFTIWNWLCSGLLGRRINPDWEITLRSITRQNIERDDSLLLRLALQATIYGIWRERNNKRHQQSPRSVLLLTRTIDKDMQNRLQAIYHGDESRLTEVMQRWSRSTSIPS
;
A
#
# COMPACT_ATOMS: atom_id res chain seq x y z
N MET A 1 7.52 15.15 6.72
CA MET A 1 7.28 15.88 5.44
C MET A 1 6.06 15.28 4.76
N ALA A 2 4.97 16.06 4.65
CA ALA A 2 3.75 15.66 3.96
C ALA A 2 3.84 16.01 2.46
N CYS A 3 3.59 15.03 1.58
CA CYS A 3 3.46 15.25 0.15
C CYS A 3 2.06 14.83 -0.29
N PRO A 4 1.23 15.73 -0.87
CA PRO A 4 -0.13 15.40 -1.28
C PRO A 4 -0.19 14.19 -2.23
N TYR A 5 0.74 14.10 -3.18
CA TYR A 5 0.82 12.97 -4.12
C TYR A 5 0.99 11.63 -3.40
N SER A 6 2.01 11.53 -2.54
CA SER A 6 2.31 10.30 -1.79
C SER A 6 1.24 9.98 -0.76
N PHE A 7 0.65 11.00 -0.12
CA PHE A 7 -0.41 10.81 0.84
C PHE A 7 -1.70 10.31 0.19
N THR A 8 -2.08 10.81 -0.98
CA THR A 8 -3.27 10.29 -1.68
C THR A 8 -3.13 8.81 -2.01
N ILE A 9 -1.96 8.38 -2.49
CA ILE A 9 -1.66 6.96 -2.75
C ILE A 9 -1.80 6.15 -1.46
N TRP A 10 -1.13 6.61 -0.39
CA TRP A 10 -1.17 5.96 0.92
C TRP A 10 -2.59 5.87 1.49
N ASN A 11 -3.37 6.94 1.35
CA ASN A 11 -4.74 7.01 1.81
C ASN A 11 -5.66 6.04 1.08
N TRP A 12 -5.52 5.91 -0.24
CA TRP A 12 -6.29 4.94 -1.02
C TRP A 12 -5.92 3.49 -0.71
N LEU A 13 -4.69 3.22 -0.31
CA LEU A 13 -4.24 1.85 -0.03
C LEU A 13 -4.48 1.41 1.41
N CYS A 14 -4.34 2.31 2.39
CA CYS A 14 -4.20 1.91 3.79
C CYS A 14 -5.23 2.55 4.74
N SER A 15 -6.14 3.40 4.27
CA SER A 15 -7.13 4.05 5.15
C SER A 15 -8.03 3.04 5.86
N GLY A 16 -8.44 1.93 5.20
CA GLY A 16 -9.23 0.88 5.85
C GLY A 16 -8.45 0.06 6.90
N LEU A 17 -7.13 -0.07 6.76
CA LEU A 17 -6.27 -0.79 7.72
C LEU A 17 -5.90 0.09 8.92
N LEU A 18 -5.66 1.39 8.70
CA LEU A 18 -5.21 2.33 9.73
C LEU A 18 -6.36 3.11 10.38
N GLY A 19 -7.51 3.19 9.72
CA GLY A 19 -8.66 3.98 10.15
C GLY A 19 -8.28 5.44 10.41
N ARG A 20 -8.69 5.96 11.59
CA ARG A 20 -8.45 7.34 12.02
C ARG A 20 -6.97 7.70 12.21
N ARG A 21 -6.06 6.72 12.13
CA ARG A 21 -4.62 6.92 12.36
C ARG A 21 -3.84 7.18 11.08
N ILE A 22 -4.50 7.17 9.92
CA ILE A 22 -3.83 7.55 8.68
C ILE A 22 -3.32 8.98 8.78
N ASN A 23 -2.05 9.19 8.43
CA ASN A 23 -1.39 10.47 8.61
C ASN A 23 -0.56 10.84 7.38
N PRO A 24 -0.56 12.11 6.94
CA PRO A 24 0.26 12.55 5.81
C PRO A 24 1.76 12.61 6.14
N ASP A 25 2.13 12.58 7.41
CA ASP A 25 3.52 12.48 7.83
C ASP A 25 3.99 11.02 7.93
N TRP A 26 5.02 10.69 7.15
CA TRP A 26 5.60 9.35 7.09
C TRP A 26 6.25 8.91 8.42
N GLU A 27 6.83 9.81 9.19
CA GLU A 27 7.45 9.46 10.48
C GLU A 27 6.37 9.08 11.50
N ILE A 28 5.24 9.81 11.51
CA ILE A 28 4.08 9.48 12.33
C ILE A 28 3.46 8.14 11.89
N THR A 29 3.34 7.95 10.58
CA THR A 29 2.83 6.70 9.99
C THR A 29 3.70 5.50 10.37
N LEU A 30 5.02 5.59 10.22
CA LEU A 30 5.98 4.52 10.57
C LEU A 30 5.96 4.20 12.07
N ARG A 31 5.89 5.22 12.94
CA ARG A 31 5.74 5.03 14.39
C ARG A 31 4.43 4.33 14.72
N SER A 32 3.35 4.68 14.01
CA SER A 32 2.05 4.03 14.20
C SER A 32 2.09 2.56 13.78
N ILE A 33 2.75 2.23 12.67
CA ILE A 33 2.88 0.84 12.19
C ILE A 33 3.72 -0.02 13.15
N THR A 34 4.80 0.54 13.70
CA THR A 34 5.77 -0.22 14.53
C THR A 34 5.33 -0.43 15.98
N ARG A 35 4.48 0.44 16.53
CA ARG A 35 4.09 0.41 17.96
C ARG A 35 2.76 -0.28 18.25
N GLN A 36 2.05 -0.78 17.24
CA GLN A 36 0.70 -1.31 17.42
C GLN A 36 0.67 -2.83 17.54
N ASN A 37 -0.22 -3.32 18.41
CA ASN A 37 -0.69 -4.69 18.41
C ASN A 37 -1.83 -4.82 17.38
N ILE A 38 -1.46 -4.86 16.11
CA ILE A 38 -2.39 -5.04 14.99
C ILE A 38 -2.64 -6.55 14.84
N GLU A 39 -3.87 -6.91 14.45
CA GLU A 39 -4.20 -8.27 14.03
C GLU A 39 -3.21 -8.76 12.95
N ARG A 40 -2.91 -10.06 12.94
CA ARG A 40 -1.76 -10.61 12.22
C ARG A 40 -1.84 -10.31 10.72
N ASP A 41 -3.01 -10.46 10.12
CA ASP A 41 -3.19 -10.23 8.69
C ASP A 41 -3.15 -8.76 8.33
N ASP A 42 -3.81 -7.92 9.12
CA ASP A 42 -3.73 -6.46 8.95
C ASP A 42 -2.28 -5.96 9.10
N SER A 43 -1.50 -6.52 10.03
CA SER A 43 -0.07 -6.21 10.16
C SER A 43 0.73 -6.65 8.94
N LEU A 44 0.44 -7.82 8.37
CA LEU A 44 1.13 -8.31 7.17
C LEU A 44 0.81 -7.40 5.98
N LEU A 45 -0.47 -7.15 5.73
CA LEU A 45 -0.97 -6.30 4.64
C LEU A 45 -0.36 -4.90 4.72
N LEU A 46 -0.32 -4.31 5.91
CA LEU A 46 0.23 -2.98 6.13
C LEU A 46 1.74 -2.90 5.85
N ARG A 47 2.51 -3.93 6.24
CA ARG A 47 3.96 -4.00 5.95
C ARG A 47 4.22 -4.15 4.46
N LEU A 48 3.48 -5.02 3.77
CA LEU A 48 3.60 -5.20 2.33
C LEU A 48 3.20 -3.92 1.59
N ALA A 49 2.09 -3.28 1.99
CA ALA A 49 1.61 -2.04 1.38
C ALA A 49 2.61 -0.89 1.58
N LEU A 50 3.23 -0.80 2.75
CA LEU A 50 4.30 0.17 3.02
C LEU A 50 5.49 -0.07 2.08
N GLN A 51 5.98 -1.30 1.98
CA GLN A 51 7.10 -1.65 1.09
C GLN A 51 6.78 -1.33 -0.37
N ALA A 52 5.61 -1.75 -0.86
CA ALA A 52 5.19 -1.54 -2.23
C ALA A 52 4.98 -0.04 -2.55
N THR A 53 4.42 0.73 -1.59
CA THR A 53 4.23 2.18 -1.73
C THR A 53 5.57 2.92 -1.80
N ILE A 54 6.50 2.62 -0.88
CA ILE A 54 7.84 3.22 -0.88
C ILE A 54 8.57 2.91 -2.19
N TYR A 55 8.54 1.64 -2.62
CA TYR A 55 9.16 1.23 -3.87
C TYR A 55 8.53 1.90 -5.09
N GLY A 56 7.20 1.96 -5.16
CA GLY A 56 6.47 2.62 -6.25
C GLY A 56 6.81 4.11 -6.36
N ILE A 57 6.83 4.83 -5.24
CA ILE A 57 7.22 6.24 -5.19
C ILE A 57 8.67 6.42 -5.62
N TRP A 58 9.58 5.59 -5.11
CA TRP A 58 11.00 5.65 -5.50
C TRP A 58 11.18 5.41 -7.01
N ARG A 59 10.50 4.40 -7.56
CA ARG A 59 10.52 4.09 -8.99
C ARG A 59 9.98 5.25 -9.83
N GLU A 60 8.87 5.88 -9.43
CA GLU A 60 8.35 7.07 -10.13
C GLU A 60 9.34 8.24 -10.09
N ARG A 61 10.00 8.49 -8.97
CA ARG A 61 11.02 9.55 -8.87
C ARG A 61 12.20 9.27 -9.79
N ASN A 62 12.62 8.01 -9.93
CA ASN A 62 13.64 7.62 -10.90
C ASN A 62 13.18 7.79 -12.35
N ASN A 63 11.96 7.36 -12.70
CA ASN A 63 11.43 7.52 -14.05
C ASN A 63 11.33 9.00 -14.48
N LYS A 64 10.93 9.89 -13.56
CA LYS A 64 10.95 11.35 -13.79
C LYS A 64 12.35 11.87 -14.09
N ARG A 65 13.38 11.36 -13.39
CA ARG A 65 14.78 11.72 -13.62
C ARG A 65 15.27 11.27 -15.00
N HIS A 66 14.70 10.19 -15.55
CA HIS A 66 14.93 9.71 -16.91
C HIS A 66 13.98 10.31 -17.96
N GLN A 67 13.37 11.48 -17.68
CA GLN A 67 12.52 12.25 -18.60
C GLN A 67 11.25 11.51 -19.10
N GLN A 68 10.81 10.48 -18.39
CA GLN A 68 9.51 9.86 -18.68
C GLN A 68 8.38 10.68 -18.05
N SER A 69 7.25 10.80 -18.76
CA SER A 69 6.08 11.54 -18.27
C SER A 69 5.62 11.02 -16.89
N PRO A 70 5.32 11.91 -15.93
CA PRO A 70 4.82 11.52 -14.61
C PRO A 70 3.59 10.63 -14.69
N ARG A 71 3.57 9.49 -13.98
CA ARG A 71 2.32 8.73 -13.85
C ARG A 71 1.33 9.45 -12.94
N SER A 72 0.05 9.38 -13.31
CA SER A 72 -1.04 9.84 -12.45
C SER A 72 -1.05 9.06 -11.14
N VAL A 73 -1.55 9.70 -10.08
CA VAL A 73 -1.74 9.07 -8.75
C VAL A 73 -2.52 7.75 -8.88
N LEU A 74 -3.56 7.73 -9.72
CA LEU A 74 -4.37 6.54 -9.98
C LEU A 74 -3.57 5.41 -10.61
N LEU A 75 -2.77 5.70 -11.65
CA LEU A 75 -1.99 4.68 -12.33
C LEU A 75 -0.93 4.06 -11.40
N LEU A 76 -0.25 4.87 -10.58
CA LEU A 76 0.71 4.34 -9.61
C LEU A 76 0.01 3.52 -8.53
N THR A 77 -1.14 3.98 -8.03
CA THR A 77 -1.92 3.24 -7.02
C THR A 77 -2.37 1.88 -7.55
N ARG A 78 -2.88 1.80 -8.78
CA ARG A 78 -3.24 0.52 -9.42
C ARG A 78 -2.03 -0.40 -9.64
N THR A 79 -0.88 0.19 -9.96
CA THR A 79 0.37 -0.58 -10.10
C THR A 79 0.77 -1.19 -8.76
N ILE A 80 0.67 -0.43 -7.66
CA ILE A 80 0.98 -0.90 -6.31
C ILE A 80 -0.04 -1.96 -5.87
N ASP A 81 -1.33 -1.76 -6.14
CA ASP A 81 -2.37 -2.76 -5.84
C ASP A 81 -2.10 -4.09 -6.56
N LYS A 82 -1.69 -4.03 -7.82
CA LYS A 82 -1.31 -5.24 -8.56
C LYS A 82 -0.06 -5.91 -7.98
N ASP A 83 0.95 -5.13 -7.58
CA ASP A 83 2.14 -5.65 -6.88
C ASP A 83 1.75 -6.34 -5.56
N MET A 84 0.82 -5.76 -4.80
CA MET A 84 0.26 -6.35 -3.58
C MET A 84 -0.41 -7.69 -3.84
N GLN A 85 -1.31 -7.76 -4.83
CA GLN A 85 -1.97 -9.01 -5.21
C GLN A 85 -0.95 -10.10 -5.61
N ASN A 86 0.05 -9.74 -6.41
CA ASN A 86 1.09 -10.67 -6.84
C ASN A 86 1.93 -11.18 -5.66
N ARG A 87 2.27 -10.31 -4.69
CA ARG A 87 2.98 -10.70 -3.47
C ARG A 87 2.17 -11.65 -2.61
N LEU A 88 0.86 -11.39 -2.44
CA LEU A 88 -0.03 -12.28 -1.69
C LEU A 88 -0.14 -13.65 -2.36
N GLN A 89 -0.28 -13.69 -3.69
CA GLN A 89 -0.27 -14.95 -4.45
C GLN A 89 1.03 -15.72 -4.26
N ALA A 90 2.18 -15.05 -4.25
CA ALA A 90 3.47 -15.69 -4.02
C ALA A 90 3.61 -16.23 -2.58
N ILE A 91 3.13 -15.49 -1.58
CA ILE A 91 3.21 -15.89 -0.16
C ILE A 91 2.33 -17.10 0.14
N TYR A 92 1.10 -17.11 -0.39
CA TYR A 92 0.11 -18.16 -0.14
C TYR A 92 -0.01 -19.15 -1.31
N HIS A 93 1.07 -19.30 -2.07
CA HIS A 93 1.11 -20.26 -3.17
C HIS A 93 0.88 -21.68 -2.62
N GLY A 94 -0.18 -22.34 -3.10
CA GLY A 94 -0.58 -23.67 -2.62
C GLY A 94 -1.57 -23.67 -1.43
N ASP A 95 -1.95 -22.49 -0.91
CA ASP A 95 -2.99 -22.32 0.11
C ASP A 95 -4.08 -21.36 -0.38
N GLU A 96 -4.96 -21.88 -1.25
CA GLU A 96 -6.01 -21.09 -1.91
C GLU A 96 -7.03 -20.51 -0.92
N SER A 97 -7.31 -21.23 0.18
CA SER A 97 -8.24 -20.79 1.21
C SER A 97 -7.69 -19.55 1.91
N ARG A 98 -6.43 -19.61 2.36
CA ARG A 98 -5.80 -18.47 3.03
C ARG A 98 -5.58 -17.31 2.08
N LEU A 99 -5.17 -17.56 0.84
CA LEU A 99 -5.04 -16.54 -0.20
C LEU A 99 -6.35 -15.78 -0.40
N THR A 100 -7.47 -16.50 -0.51
CA THR A 100 -8.80 -15.91 -0.70
C THR A 100 -9.17 -15.00 0.47
N GLU A 101 -8.96 -15.46 1.71
CA GLU A 101 -9.26 -14.68 2.91
C GLU A 101 -8.46 -13.37 2.96
N VAL A 102 -7.13 -13.43 2.77
CA VAL A 102 -6.29 -12.23 2.83
C VAL A 102 -6.51 -11.29 1.64
N MET A 103 -6.81 -11.81 0.44
CA MET A 103 -7.14 -11.00 -0.73
C MET A 103 -8.46 -10.26 -0.54
N GLN A 104 -9.48 -10.92 0.03
CA GLN A 104 -10.74 -10.26 0.39
C GLN A 104 -10.52 -9.19 1.47
N ARG A 105 -9.72 -9.49 2.49
CA ARG A 105 -9.35 -8.53 3.53
C ARG A 105 -8.66 -7.29 2.93
N TRP A 106 -7.69 -7.50 2.02
CA TRP A 106 -7.02 -6.44 1.29
C TRP A 106 -8.00 -5.59 0.48
N SER A 107 -8.82 -6.22 -0.36
CA SER A 107 -9.79 -5.51 -1.22
C SER A 107 -10.83 -4.71 -0.42
N ARG A 108 -11.24 -5.19 0.75
CA ARG A 108 -12.15 -4.43 1.64
C ARG A 108 -11.48 -3.23 2.30
N SER A 109 -10.16 -3.25 2.42
CA SER A 109 -9.40 -2.24 3.14
C SER A 109 -8.89 -1.11 2.25
N THR A 110 -8.84 -1.33 0.93
CA THR A 110 -8.46 -0.32 -0.05
C THR A 110 -9.67 0.50 -0.52
N SER A 111 -9.43 1.72 -0.97
CA SER A 111 -10.45 2.68 -1.41
C SER A 111 -10.03 3.34 -2.73
N ILE A 112 -9.50 2.53 -3.65
CA ILE A 112 -9.00 2.98 -4.96
C ILE A 112 -10.21 3.32 -5.86
N PRO A 113 -10.26 4.52 -6.48
CA PRO A 113 -11.36 4.88 -7.35
C PRO A 113 -11.38 4.09 -8.68
N SER A 114 -12.60 3.86 -9.17
CA SER A 114 -12.92 3.19 -10.44
C SER A 114 -12.38 3.93 -11.66
#